data_AF-A0A1V1P614-F1
#
_entry.id   AF-A0A1V1P614-F1
#
_cell.length_a   1.000
_cell.length_b   1.000
_cell.length_c   1.000
_cell.angle_alpha   90.00
_cell.angle_beta   90.00
_cell.angle_gamma   90.00
#
_symmetry.space_group_name_H-M   'P 1'
#
loop_
_entity.id
_entity.type
_entity.pdbx_description
1 polymer ?
#
loop_
_entity_poly.entity_id
_entity_poly.type
_entity_poly.pdbx_seq_one_letter_code
_entity_poly.pdbx_strand_id
1 'polypeptide(L)'
;MYHLINQENLLENLRSEGNDLVILNFEDSTDYIQRNAFLLVRLIQQINTIINNKKPLIVIGASMGGLVGRYALAYMEKYDIPHNTKLFISFDSPHKGANIPLGDQYMLPFFSGESAEVRTWLGRLNSPAAKQMLVYHYSASVTDQTASRNCISSTYCFSTTICNYPYIPKSHELRNILLEEISHLDFPKKTRTVAMSNGSGYAIGQSFMPGDQLIKYSHQSLFVALKSYTYALPDNDPVNINSGDTLLIADKTELHN
;
A
#
# COMPACT_ATOMS: atom_id res chain seq x y z
N MET A 1 4.51 -19.37 5.46
CA MET A 1 5.17 -18.81 4.26
C MET A 1 5.57 -19.89 3.26
N TYR A 2 6.36 -20.91 3.64
CA TYR A 2 6.76 -22.02 2.75
C TYR A 2 5.57 -22.67 2.00
N HIS A 3 4.52 -23.06 2.72
CA HIS A 3 3.33 -23.65 2.12
C HIS A 3 2.58 -22.75 1.14
N LEU A 4 2.63 -21.42 1.29
CA LEU A 4 1.97 -20.48 0.39
C LEU A 4 2.73 -20.35 -0.93
N ILE A 5 4.06 -20.29 -0.87
CA ILE A 5 4.89 -20.13 -2.07
C ILE A 5 4.93 -21.42 -2.90
N ASN A 6 4.80 -22.58 -2.24
CA ASN A 6 4.88 -23.86 -2.92
C ASN A 6 3.50 -24.46 -3.31
N GLN A 7 2.42 -23.68 -3.28
CA GLN A 7 1.09 -24.19 -3.63
C GLN A 7 1.05 -24.80 -5.05
N GLU A 8 1.77 -24.17 -5.99
CA GLU A 8 1.87 -24.61 -7.39
C GLU A 8 3.21 -25.32 -7.69
N ASN A 9 3.83 -25.96 -6.69
CA ASN A 9 5.15 -26.62 -6.79
C ASN A 9 6.31 -25.71 -7.27
N LEU A 10 6.16 -24.38 -7.17
CA LEU A 10 7.17 -23.42 -7.62
C LEU A 10 8.56 -23.70 -7.02
N LEU A 11 8.63 -24.00 -5.71
CA LEU A 11 9.90 -24.23 -5.05
C LEU A 11 10.56 -25.50 -5.54
N GLU A 12 9.79 -26.58 -5.67
CA GLU A 12 10.33 -27.87 -6.11
C GLU A 12 10.78 -27.80 -7.58
N ASN A 13 10.05 -27.06 -8.42
CA ASN A 13 10.46 -26.79 -9.80
C ASN A 13 11.79 -26.02 -9.85
N LEU A 14 11.91 -24.91 -9.09
CA LEU A 14 13.15 -24.12 -9.03
C LEU A 14 14.35 -24.94 -8.53
N ARG A 15 14.12 -25.80 -7.53
CA ARG A 15 15.14 -26.71 -7.01
C ARG A 15 15.56 -27.75 -8.03
N SER A 16 14.61 -28.32 -8.78
CA SER A 16 14.91 -29.28 -9.85
C SER A 16 15.73 -28.66 -10.98
N GLU A 17 15.60 -27.35 -11.19
CA GLU A 17 16.41 -26.56 -12.12
C GLU A 17 17.77 -26.12 -11.53
N GLY A 18 18.11 -26.55 -10.31
CA GLY A 18 19.38 -26.25 -9.65
C GLY A 18 19.47 -24.84 -9.06
N ASN A 19 18.32 -24.24 -8.71
CA ASN A 19 18.21 -22.96 -8.02
C ASN A 19 17.77 -23.14 -6.56
N ASP A 20 18.33 -22.34 -5.67
CA ASP A 20 17.88 -22.22 -4.29
C ASP A 20 16.96 -21.02 -4.13
N LEU A 21 15.90 -21.16 -3.34
CA LEU A 21 15.03 -20.05 -2.96
C LEU A 21 15.41 -19.51 -1.58
N VAL A 22 15.68 -18.21 -1.50
CA VAL A 22 15.84 -17.49 -0.24
C VAL A 22 14.63 -16.58 -0.04
N ILE A 23 13.96 -16.73 1.10
CA ILE A 23 12.81 -15.90 1.47
C ILE A 23 13.27 -14.88 2.51
N LEU A 24 13.17 -13.59 2.17
CA LEU A 24 13.34 -12.51 3.14
C LEU A 24 12.01 -12.27 3.85
N ASN A 25 11.93 -12.64 5.12
CA ASN A 25 10.81 -12.30 5.99
C ASN A 25 11.19 -11.09 6.85
N PHE A 26 10.34 -10.07 6.87
CA PHE A 26 10.53 -8.89 7.70
C PHE A 26 9.92 -9.12 9.09
N GLU A 27 10.58 -8.61 10.13
CA GLU A 27 9.99 -8.55 11.46
C GLU A 27 8.77 -7.61 11.46
N ASP A 28 8.93 -6.42 10.87
CA ASP A 28 7.83 -5.50 10.54
C ASP A 28 7.87 -5.14 9.05
N SER A 29 7.03 -5.82 8.26
CA SER A 29 6.86 -5.52 6.84
C SER A 29 6.16 -4.20 6.56
N THR A 30 5.69 -3.48 7.58
CA THR A 30 4.99 -2.19 7.45
C THR A 30 5.83 -0.99 7.85
N ASP A 31 7.08 -1.21 8.26
CA ASP A 31 8.06 -0.16 8.53
C ASP A 31 8.52 0.53 7.23
N TYR A 32 9.30 1.61 7.35
CA TYR A 32 9.82 2.40 6.23
C TYR A 32 10.40 1.51 5.13
N ILE A 33 10.01 1.78 3.87
CA ILE A 33 10.50 1.05 2.69
C ILE A 33 12.03 1.08 2.63
N GLN A 34 12.66 2.19 3.02
CA GLN A 34 14.12 2.32 3.09
C GLN A 34 14.75 1.33 4.07
N ARG A 35 14.14 1.15 5.26
CA ARG A 35 14.66 0.24 6.29
C ARG A 35 14.60 -1.21 5.80
N ASN A 36 13.46 -1.59 5.21
CA ASN A 36 13.28 -2.90 4.60
C ASN A 36 14.21 -3.10 3.39
N ALA A 37 14.49 -2.05 2.62
CA ALA A 37 15.46 -2.07 1.52
C ALA A 37 16.89 -2.30 2.02
N PHE A 38 17.32 -1.65 3.10
CA PHE A 38 18.65 -1.88 3.67
C PHE A 38 18.82 -3.29 4.24
N LEU A 39 17.74 -3.89 4.77
CA LEU A 39 17.78 -5.30 5.12
C LEU A 39 18.01 -6.20 3.90
N LEU A 40 17.35 -5.90 2.76
CA LEU A 40 17.60 -6.62 1.50
C LEU A 40 19.03 -6.40 0.99
N VAL A 41 19.60 -5.19 1.10
CA VAL A 41 21.01 -4.93 0.77
C VAL A 41 21.94 -5.84 1.57
N ARG A 42 21.71 -5.94 2.90
CA ARG A 42 22.51 -6.83 3.76
C ARG A 42 22.36 -8.29 3.38
N LEU A 43 21.15 -8.75 3.07
CA LEU A 43 20.91 -10.12 2.62
C LEU A 43 21.64 -10.42 1.32
N ILE A 44 21.56 -9.53 0.32
CA ILE A 44 22.26 -9.68 -0.97
C ILE A 44 23.77 -9.82 -0.75
N GLN A 45 24.36 -8.98 0.10
CA GLN A 45 25.79 -9.06 0.43
C GLN A 45 26.16 -10.40 1.09
N GLN A 46 25.34 -10.87 2.03
CA GLN A 46 25.54 -12.15 2.69
C GLN A 46 25.46 -13.33 1.72
N ILE A 47 24.42 -13.38 0.88
CA ILE A 47 24.26 -14.45 -0.11
C ILE A 47 25.44 -14.46 -1.07
N ASN A 48 25.82 -13.30 -1.63
CA ASN A 48 26.95 -13.19 -2.54
C ASN A 48 28.28 -13.65 -1.90
N THR A 49 28.45 -13.40 -0.61
CA THR A 49 29.58 -13.91 0.16
C THR A 49 29.53 -15.43 0.27
N ILE A 50 28.39 -16.00 0.67
CA ILE A 50 28.20 -17.46 0.83
C ILE A 50 28.46 -18.19 -0.49
N ILE A 51 27.94 -17.68 -1.61
CA ILE A 51 28.10 -18.31 -2.93
C ILE A 51 29.39 -17.88 -3.64
N ASN A 52 30.23 -17.06 -3.01
CA ASN A 52 31.45 -16.47 -3.59
C ASN A 52 31.22 -15.82 -4.96
N ASN A 53 30.10 -15.10 -5.12
CA ASN A 53 29.68 -14.47 -6.37
C ASN A 53 29.60 -15.40 -7.60
N LYS A 54 29.55 -16.74 -7.43
CA LYS A 54 29.61 -17.71 -8.53
C LYS A 54 28.41 -17.67 -9.48
N LYS A 55 27.25 -17.24 -8.99
CA LYS A 55 26.01 -17.16 -9.77
C LYS A 55 25.34 -15.81 -9.52
N PRO A 56 24.91 -15.08 -10.58
CA PRO A 56 24.12 -13.87 -10.39
C PRO A 56 22.74 -14.16 -9.79
N LEU A 57 22.32 -13.32 -8.86
CA LEU A 57 21.05 -13.41 -8.14
C LEU A 57 19.86 -13.00 -9.03
N ILE A 58 18.69 -13.47 -8.63
CA ILE A 58 17.38 -13.01 -9.10
C ILE A 58 16.64 -12.47 -7.89
N VAL A 59 16.17 -11.22 -7.97
CA VAL A 59 15.40 -10.58 -6.89
C VAL A 59 13.96 -10.43 -7.34
N ILE A 60 13.03 -10.94 -6.55
CA ILE A 60 11.59 -10.83 -6.80
C ILE A 60 10.96 -10.12 -5.61
N GLY A 61 10.21 -9.05 -5.89
CA GLY A 61 9.49 -8.29 -4.88
C GLY A 61 8.00 -8.16 -5.22
N ALA A 62 7.13 -8.68 -4.36
CA ALA A 62 5.68 -8.57 -4.52
C ALA A 62 5.11 -7.42 -3.68
N SER A 63 4.12 -6.68 -4.22
CA SER A 63 3.51 -5.52 -3.57
C SER A 63 4.57 -4.51 -3.08
N MET A 64 4.58 -4.14 -1.80
CA MET A 64 5.64 -3.31 -1.20
C MET A 64 7.05 -3.88 -1.44
N GLY A 65 7.20 -5.20 -1.50
CA GLY A 65 8.48 -5.87 -1.76
C GLY A 65 9.15 -5.44 -3.08
N GLY A 66 8.39 -5.02 -4.10
CA GLY A 66 8.96 -4.49 -5.33
C GLY A 66 9.53 -3.08 -5.16
N LEU A 67 8.93 -2.25 -4.30
CA LEU A 67 9.51 -0.95 -3.92
C LEU A 67 10.82 -1.15 -3.14
N VAL A 68 10.82 -2.11 -2.20
CA VAL A 68 12.01 -2.53 -1.45
C VAL A 68 13.13 -3.01 -2.38
N GLY A 69 12.81 -3.89 -3.33
CA GLY A 69 13.76 -4.40 -4.34
C GLY A 69 14.32 -3.30 -5.23
N ARG A 70 13.45 -2.42 -5.74
CA ARG A 70 13.86 -1.25 -6.53
C ARG A 70 14.82 -0.36 -5.74
N TYR A 71 14.44 0.03 -4.52
CA TYR A 71 15.23 0.91 -3.68
C TYR A 71 16.60 0.29 -3.36
N ALA A 72 16.62 -0.97 -2.92
CA ALA A 72 17.86 -1.65 -2.54
C ALA A 72 18.84 -1.76 -3.71
N LEU A 73 18.38 -2.22 -4.87
CA LEU A 73 19.24 -2.39 -6.04
C LEU A 73 19.72 -1.05 -6.61
N ALA A 74 18.82 -0.08 -6.76
CA ALA A 74 19.20 1.26 -7.22
C ALA A 74 20.17 1.95 -6.26
N TYR A 75 19.98 1.78 -4.94
CA TYR A 75 20.92 2.26 -3.92
C TYR A 75 22.30 1.62 -4.09
N MET A 76 22.35 0.29 -4.19
CA MET A 76 23.62 -0.42 -4.39
C MET A 76 24.32 0.04 -5.67
N GLU A 77 23.59 0.27 -6.76
CA GLU A 77 24.16 0.78 -8.00
C GLU A 77 24.68 2.21 -7.88
N LYS A 78 23.93 3.12 -7.23
CA LYS A 78 24.31 4.53 -7.03
C LYS A 78 25.58 4.69 -6.21
N TYR A 79 25.81 3.80 -5.25
CA TYR A 79 26.95 3.84 -4.34
C TYR A 79 28.03 2.80 -4.69
N ASP A 80 28.01 2.26 -5.91
CA ASP A 80 28.99 1.30 -6.42
C ASP A 80 29.20 0.06 -5.53
N ILE A 81 28.13 -0.40 -4.88
CA ILE A 81 28.10 -1.64 -4.11
C ILE A 81 27.71 -2.78 -5.06
N PRO A 82 28.59 -3.78 -5.30
CA PRO A 82 28.26 -4.90 -6.20
C PRO A 82 27.12 -5.75 -5.61
N HIS A 83 25.96 -5.75 -6.29
CA HIS A 83 24.81 -6.57 -5.90
C HIS A 83 24.77 -7.92 -6.62
N ASN A 84 25.53 -8.10 -7.72
CA ASN A 84 25.60 -9.34 -8.51
C ASN A 84 24.22 -9.93 -8.83
N THR A 85 23.27 -9.07 -9.23
CA THR A 85 21.88 -9.45 -9.58
C THR A 85 21.73 -9.28 -11.08
N LYS A 86 21.20 -10.30 -11.78
CA LYS A 86 20.95 -10.20 -13.23
C LYS A 86 19.52 -9.81 -13.58
N LEU A 87 18.56 -10.12 -12.69
CA LEU A 87 17.13 -9.97 -12.93
C LEU A 87 16.44 -9.43 -11.69
N PHE A 88 15.68 -8.36 -11.88
CA PHE A 88 14.75 -7.84 -10.89
C PHE A 88 13.32 -7.98 -11.41
N ILE A 89 12.46 -8.66 -10.65
CA ILE A 89 11.04 -8.82 -10.95
C ILE A 89 10.22 -8.09 -9.88
N SER A 90 9.38 -7.19 -10.33
CA SER A 90 8.40 -6.50 -9.49
C SER A 90 7.01 -7.05 -9.78
N PHE A 91 6.34 -7.61 -8.77
CA PHE A 91 5.02 -8.20 -8.92
C PHE A 91 3.98 -7.35 -8.20
N ASP A 92 3.03 -6.80 -8.95
CA ASP A 92 1.91 -6.00 -8.46
C ASP A 92 2.32 -4.89 -7.47
N SER A 93 3.44 -4.23 -7.76
CA SER A 93 4.06 -3.28 -6.85
C SER A 93 3.59 -1.86 -7.14
N PRO A 94 3.20 -1.08 -6.10
CA PRO A 94 2.65 0.26 -6.27
C PRO A 94 3.76 1.30 -6.52
N HIS A 95 4.51 1.18 -7.62
CA HIS A 95 5.59 2.11 -8.01
C HIS A 95 5.13 3.56 -8.13
N LYS A 96 3.86 3.77 -8.52
CA LYS A 96 3.22 5.08 -8.61
C LYS A 96 2.31 5.38 -7.43
N GLY A 97 2.31 4.52 -6.41
CA GLY A 97 1.44 4.58 -5.25
C GLY A 97 0.22 3.67 -5.35
N ALA A 98 -0.39 3.43 -4.20
CA ALA A 98 -1.62 2.67 -4.03
C ALA A 98 -2.77 3.64 -3.72
N ASN A 99 -3.99 3.28 -4.10
CA ASN A 99 -5.18 4.03 -3.70
C ASN A 99 -6.05 3.16 -2.79
N ILE A 100 -6.33 3.67 -1.60
CA ILE A 100 -7.42 3.18 -0.75
C ILE A 100 -8.39 4.36 -0.67
N PRO A 101 -9.68 4.18 -1.01
CA PRO A 101 -10.64 5.27 -0.98
C PRO A 101 -10.62 6.02 0.35
N LEU A 102 -10.68 7.36 0.30
CA LEU A 102 -10.61 8.18 1.51
C LEU A 102 -11.76 7.88 2.50
N GLY A 103 -12.95 7.53 1.99
CA GLY A 103 -14.07 7.11 2.83
C GLY A 103 -13.69 5.92 3.73
N ASP A 104 -13.09 4.90 3.15
CA ASP A 104 -12.62 3.72 3.90
C ASP A 104 -11.51 4.09 4.89
N GLN A 105 -10.61 5.01 4.51
CA GLN A 105 -9.58 5.50 5.42
C GLN A 105 -10.16 6.25 6.63
N TYR A 106 -11.19 7.07 6.44
CA TYR A 106 -11.88 7.81 7.52
C TYR A 106 -12.78 6.93 8.40
N MET A 107 -13.29 5.82 7.85
CA MET A 107 -14.06 4.84 8.61
C MET A 107 -13.25 4.23 9.77
N LEU A 108 -11.97 3.94 9.55
CA LEU A 108 -11.12 3.27 10.53
C LEU A 108 -10.93 4.06 11.84
N PRO A 109 -10.51 5.34 11.85
CA PRO A 109 -10.43 6.10 13.09
C PRO A 109 -11.80 6.27 13.76
N PHE A 110 -12.88 6.45 12.99
CA PHE A 110 -14.24 6.63 13.51
C PHE A 110 -14.72 5.43 14.34
N PHE A 111 -14.49 4.20 13.88
CA PHE A 111 -14.94 2.98 14.58
C PHE A 111 -13.85 2.30 15.43
N SER A 112 -12.65 2.89 15.53
CA SER A 112 -11.53 2.28 16.25
C SER A 112 -11.78 2.07 17.75
N GLY A 113 -12.62 2.90 18.38
CA GLY A 113 -13.00 2.70 19.79
C GLY A 113 -13.81 1.42 20.05
N GLU A 114 -14.45 0.88 19.02
CA GLU A 114 -15.52 -0.11 19.16
C GLU A 114 -15.13 -1.52 18.69
N SER A 115 -14.08 -1.64 17.87
CA SER A 115 -13.64 -2.92 17.32
C SER A 115 -12.13 -3.09 17.37
N ALA A 116 -11.67 -4.21 17.93
CA ALA A 116 -10.26 -4.60 17.91
C ALA A 116 -9.74 -4.80 16.49
N GLU A 117 -10.57 -5.36 15.60
CA GLU A 117 -10.21 -5.57 14.19
C GLU A 117 -10.00 -4.22 13.47
N VAL A 118 -10.91 -3.26 13.67
CA VAL A 118 -10.78 -1.91 13.11
C VAL A 118 -9.51 -1.22 13.64
N ARG A 119 -9.15 -1.40 14.92
CA ARG A 119 -7.88 -0.90 15.47
C ARG A 119 -6.67 -1.51 14.79
N THR A 120 -6.69 -2.82 14.50
CA THR A 120 -5.60 -3.46 13.76
C THR A 120 -5.46 -2.90 12.35
N TRP A 121 -6.56 -2.73 11.61
CA TRP A 121 -6.53 -2.11 10.28
C TRP A 121 -6.09 -0.65 10.33
N LEU A 122 -6.54 0.12 11.31
CA LEU A 122 -6.10 1.50 11.52
C LEU A 122 -4.58 1.56 11.79
N GLY A 123 -4.04 0.61 12.56
CA GLY A 123 -2.60 0.48 12.79
C GLY A 123 -1.83 0.24 11.49
N ARG A 124 -2.33 -0.66 10.63
CA ARG A 124 -1.73 -0.92 9.31
C ARG A 124 -1.82 0.29 8.37
N LEU A 125 -2.97 0.96 8.33
CA LEU A 125 -3.15 2.18 7.54
C LEU A 125 -2.18 3.28 7.99
N ASN A 126 -1.95 3.41 9.30
CA ASN A 126 -1.05 4.41 9.86
C ASN A 126 0.44 4.05 9.83
N SER A 127 0.79 2.85 9.35
CA SER A 127 2.17 2.40 9.25
C SER A 127 3.00 3.32 8.33
N PRO A 128 4.32 3.42 8.56
CA PRO A 128 5.21 4.17 7.67
C PRO A 128 5.09 3.75 6.20
N ALA A 129 5.08 2.44 5.91
CA ALA A 129 4.96 1.92 4.56
C ALA A 129 3.65 2.34 3.88
N ALA A 130 2.52 2.24 4.59
CA ALA A 130 1.23 2.65 4.04
C ALA A 130 1.20 4.15 3.71
N LYS A 131 1.69 4.99 4.61
CA LYS A 131 1.81 6.44 4.39
C LYS A 131 2.75 6.79 3.23
N GLN A 132 3.78 5.98 3.00
CA GLN A 132 4.70 6.14 1.87
C GLN A 132 4.08 5.71 0.53
N MET A 133 3.28 4.65 0.54
CA MET A 133 2.69 4.06 -0.67
C MET A 133 1.39 4.75 -1.09
N LEU A 134 0.55 5.20 -0.15
CA LEU A 134 -0.77 5.72 -0.50
C LEU A 134 -0.69 7.08 -1.18
N VAL A 135 -1.35 7.20 -2.33
CA VAL A 135 -1.44 8.46 -3.09
C VAL A 135 -2.07 9.56 -2.22
N TYR A 136 -3.09 9.20 -1.45
CA TYR A 136 -3.77 10.06 -0.48
C TYR A 136 -3.85 9.36 0.87
N HIS A 137 -3.66 10.13 1.94
CA HIS A 137 -3.78 9.60 3.30
C HIS A 137 -4.65 10.52 4.17
N TYR A 138 -5.59 9.95 4.93
CA TYR A 138 -6.52 10.72 5.78
C TYR A 138 -5.82 11.64 6.79
N SER A 139 -4.62 11.26 7.23
CA SER A 139 -3.80 12.01 8.18
C SER A 139 -2.82 12.99 7.52
N ALA A 140 -2.89 13.20 6.20
CA ALA A 140 -2.01 14.15 5.53
C ALA A 140 -2.26 15.58 6.06
N SER A 141 -1.18 16.26 6.48
CA SER A 141 -1.27 17.61 7.02
C SER A 141 -1.92 18.56 6.02
N VAL A 142 -3.03 19.19 6.42
CA VAL A 142 -3.60 20.29 5.66
C VAL A 142 -2.81 21.53 6.02
N THR A 143 -1.93 21.98 5.12
CA THR A 143 -1.18 23.25 5.26
C THR A 143 -2.07 24.49 5.34
N ASP A 144 -3.38 24.33 5.14
CA ASP A 144 -4.38 25.41 5.23
C ASP A 144 -5.36 25.13 6.38
N GLN A 145 -5.01 25.60 7.58
CA GLN A 145 -5.78 25.40 8.81
C GLN A 145 -7.09 26.21 8.85
N THR A 146 -7.27 27.20 7.97
CA THR A 146 -8.46 28.06 7.92
C THR A 146 -9.64 27.37 7.20
N ALA A 147 -9.40 26.51 6.22
CA ALA A 147 -10.45 25.75 5.53
C ALA A 147 -10.83 24.43 6.24
N SER A 148 -9.89 23.81 6.96
CA SER A 148 -10.04 22.48 7.55
C SER A 148 -10.78 22.44 8.90
N ARG A 149 -10.97 23.60 9.57
CA ARG A 149 -11.66 23.64 10.88
C ARG A 149 -13.18 23.52 10.82
N ASN A 150 -13.80 23.81 9.67
CA ASN A 150 -15.26 23.87 9.57
C ASN A 150 -15.96 22.55 9.20
N CYS A 151 -15.25 21.55 8.64
CA CYS A 151 -15.89 20.30 8.20
C CYS A 151 -15.51 19.06 9.01
N ILE A 152 -14.45 19.12 9.83
CA ILE A 152 -13.85 17.95 10.51
C ILE A 152 -14.15 17.94 12.02
N SER A 153 -14.66 19.05 12.59
CA SER A 153 -14.95 19.17 14.03
C SER A 153 -16.41 18.95 14.42
N SER A 154 -17.30 18.79 13.44
CA SER A 154 -18.72 18.53 13.70
C SER A 154 -18.99 17.04 13.58
N THR A 155 -19.35 16.41 14.69
CA THR A 155 -19.91 15.05 14.80
C THR A 155 -21.13 14.80 13.89
N TYR A 156 -21.65 15.83 13.22
CA TYR A 156 -22.77 15.74 12.28
C TYR A 156 -22.55 16.69 11.09
N CYS A 157 -21.93 16.23 10.02
CA CYS A 157 -21.99 16.91 8.71
C CYS A 157 -22.85 16.10 7.73
N PHE A 158 -24.14 16.01 8.04
CA PHE A 158 -25.21 15.57 7.12
C PHE A 158 -25.92 16.79 6.47
N SER A 159 -25.18 17.84 6.14
CA SER A 159 -25.73 19.01 5.44
C SER A 159 -25.19 19.08 4.02
N THR A 160 -26.08 18.94 3.04
CA THR A 160 -25.82 19.02 1.60
C THR A 160 -25.38 20.41 1.13
N THR A 161 -25.19 21.39 2.02
CA THR A 161 -25.06 22.80 1.65
C THR A 161 -23.77 23.49 2.14
N ILE A 162 -22.90 22.84 2.93
CA ILE A 162 -21.71 23.50 3.54
C ILE A 162 -20.35 22.91 3.10
N CYS A 163 -20.31 21.78 2.40
CA CYS A 163 -19.04 21.23 1.90
C CYS A 163 -18.70 21.74 0.47
N ASN A 164 -18.74 23.06 0.27
CA ASN A 164 -18.41 23.68 -1.04
C ASN A 164 -16.92 24.06 -1.18
N TYR A 165 -16.05 23.54 -0.31
CA TYR A 165 -14.61 23.62 -0.52
C TYR A 165 -14.16 22.29 -1.12
N PRO A 166 -13.54 22.25 -2.32
CA PRO A 166 -12.98 21.02 -2.83
C PRO A 166 -11.88 20.61 -1.86
N TYR A 167 -12.18 19.64 -0.98
CA TYR A 167 -11.16 19.00 -0.18
C TYR A 167 -10.26 18.28 -1.17
N ILE A 168 -9.14 18.91 -1.54
CA ILE A 168 -8.15 18.31 -2.43
C ILE A 168 -7.44 17.22 -1.62
N PRO A 169 -7.60 15.93 -1.97
CA PRO A 169 -6.89 14.86 -1.31
C PRO A 169 -5.38 15.10 -1.36
N LYS A 170 -4.68 15.00 -0.22
CA LYS A 170 -3.23 15.23 -0.13
C LYS A 170 -2.47 13.93 0.16
N SER A 171 -1.27 13.83 -0.41
CA SER A 171 -0.29 12.82 -0.04
C SER A 171 0.29 13.09 1.34
N HIS A 172 0.65 12.03 2.06
CA HIS A 172 1.35 12.16 3.34
C HIS A 172 2.80 12.64 3.12
N GLU A 173 3.38 13.37 4.08
CA GLU A 173 4.75 13.89 3.99
C GLU A 173 5.79 12.79 3.74
N LEU A 174 5.67 11.65 4.44
CA LEU A 174 6.51 10.47 4.22
C LEU A 174 6.53 9.98 2.76
N ARG A 175 5.42 10.08 2.03
CA ARG A 175 5.38 9.77 0.60
C ARG A 175 6.18 10.77 -0.20
N ASN A 176 6.05 12.06 0.10
CA ASN A 176 6.78 13.11 -0.60
C ASN A 176 8.30 12.93 -0.42
N ILE A 177 8.73 12.60 0.80
CA ILE A 177 10.13 12.26 1.10
C ILE A 177 10.60 11.05 0.28
N LEU A 178 9.82 9.96 0.25
CA LEU A 178 10.18 8.77 -0.52
C LEU A 178 10.27 9.08 -2.04
N LEU A 179 9.31 9.82 -2.58
CA LEU A 179 9.29 10.16 -4.01
C LEU A 179 10.50 11.02 -4.39
N GLU A 180 10.87 11.99 -3.55
CA GLU A 180 12.08 12.79 -3.73
C GLU A 180 13.31 11.88 -3.73
N GLU A 181 13.48 11.01 -2.73
CA GLU A 181 14.61 10.07 -2.68
C GLU A 181 14.69 9.15 -3.90
N ILE A 182 13.57 8.55 -4.30
CA ILE A 182 13.51 7.62 -5.43
C ILE A 182 13.78 8.35 -6.76
N SER A 183 13.44 9.63 -6.87
CA SER A 183 13.75 10.44 -8.06
C SER A 183 15.27 10.54 -8.32
N HIS A 184 16.07 10.52 -7.24
CA HIS A 184 17.53 10.54 -7.28
C HIS A 184 18.18 9.14 -7.35
N LEU A 185 17.40 8.07 -7.31
CA LEU A 185 17.86 6.67 -7.40
C LEU A 185 17.51 6.03 -8.75
N ASP A 186 16.36 6.39 -9.34
CA ASP A 186 15.81 5.78 -10.55
C ASP A 186 15.49 4.27 -10.36
N PHE A 187 15.17 3.54 -11.43
CA PHE A 187 15.17 2.07 -11.43
C PHE A 187 16.60 1.51 -11.59
N PRO A 188 16.88 0.30 -11.06
CA PRO A 188 18.19 -0.34 -11.23
C PRO A 188 18.51 -0.59 -12.71
N LYS A 189 19.68 -0.15 -13.15
CA LYS A 189 20.16 -0.15 -14.54
C LYS A 189 21.09 -1.31 -14.84
N LYS A 190 21.71 -1.92 -13.83
CA LYS A 190 22.60 -3.09 -13.96
C LYS A 190 21.82 -4.42 -13.93
N THR A 191 20.49 -4.38 -13.95
CA THR A 191 19.62 -5.56 -13.99
C THR A 191 18.69 -5.52 -15.19
N ARG A 192 18.31 -6.68 -15.72
CA ARG A 192 17.07 -6.78 -16.51
C ARG A 192 15.91 -6.60 -15.54
N THR A 193 15.10 -5.56 -15.73
CA THR A 193 13.92 -5.30 -14.90
C THR A 193 12.66 -5.76 -15.62
N VAL A 194 11.82 -6.55 -14.93
CA VAL A 194 10.51 -7.02 -15.40
C VAL A 194 9.45 -6.63 -14.40
N ALA A 195 8.33 -6.07 -14.88
CA ALA A 195 7.15 -5.85 -14.07
C ALA A 195 6.05 -6.85 -14.47
N MET A 196 5.39 -7.41 -13.46
CA MET A 196 4.21 -8.26 -13.61
C MET A 196 3.09 -7.61 -12.82
N SER A 197 1.91 -7.46 -13.41
CA SER A 197 0.72 -6.98 -12.72
C SER A 197 -0.37 -8.03 -12.81
N ASN A 198 -1.07 -8.26 -11.70
CA ASN A 198 -2.24 -9.12 -11.69
C ASN A 198 -3.48 -8.26 -11.95
N GLY A 199 -3.74 -7.97 -13.21
CA GLY A 199 -4.92 -7.23 -13.65
C GLY A 199 -5.71 -8.02 -14.68
N SER A 200 -6.90 -7.55 -15.03
CA SER A 200 -7.75 -8.19 -16.06
C SER A 200 -7.07 -8.33 -17.42
N GLY A 201 -5.94 -7.65 -17.66
CA GLY A 201 -5.20 -7.67 -18.94
C GLY A 201 -5.89 -6.89 -20.06
N TYR A 202 -7.16 -6.54 -19.87
CA TYR A 202 -8.01 -5.86 -20.86
C TYR A 202 -8.30 -4.39 -20.51
N ALA A 203 -7.62 -3.83 -19.50
CA ALA A 203 -7.92 -2.51 -18.92
C ALA A 203 -9.39 -2.35 -18.48
N ILE A 204 -10.11 -3.46 -18.27
CA ILE A 204 -11.43 -3.46 -17.66
C ILE A 204 -11.21 -3.15 -16.18
N GLY A 205 -11.78 -2.03 -15.73
CA GLY A 205 -11.77 -1.62 -14.33
C GLY A 205 -12.38 -2.69 -13.41
N GLN A 206 -12.30 -2.48 -12.09
CA GLN A 206 -12.99 -3.37 -11.16
C GLN A 206 -14.49 -3.39 -11.51
N SER A 207 -15.14 -4.55 -11.42
CA SER A 207 -16.52 -4.80 -11.91
C SER A 207 -17.62 -4.10 -11.14
N PHE A 208 -17.31 -2.99 -10.46
CA PHE A 208 -18.25 -2.23 -9.67
C PHE A 208 -18.89 -1.15 -10.53
N MET A 209 -20.20 -1.23 -10.72
CA MET A 209 -20.99 -0.16 -11.32
C MET A 209 -21.21 0.95 -10.29
N PRO A 210 -21.42 2.21 -10.72
CA PRO A 210 -21.82 3.27 -9.79
C PRO A 210 -23.05 2.85 -8.98
N GLY A 211 -22.97 2.96 -7.66
CA GLY A 211 -23.98 2.49 -6.71
C GLY A 211 -23.74 1.08 -6.15
N ASP A 212 -22.76 0.33 -6.66
CA ASP A 212 -22.41 -0.97 -6.10
C ASP A 212 -21.84 -0.84 -4.70
N GLN A 213 -22.24 -1.74 -3.80
CA GLN A 213 -21.72 -1.78 -2.45
C GLN A 213 -20.33 -2.42 -2.43
N LEU A 214 -19.32 -1.64 -2.07
CA LEU A 214 -17.92 -2.06 -1.96
C LEU A 214 -17.61 -2.68 -0.60
N ILE A 215 -18.03 -2.01 0.48
CA ILE A 215 -17.79 -2.47 1.86
C ILE A 215 -19.10 -2.44 2.63
N LYS A 216 -19.34 -3.52 3.40
CA LYS A 216 -20.36 -3.59 4.43
C LYS A 216 -19.69 -3.91 5.76
N TYR A 217 -19.74 -2.96 6.69
CA TYR A 217 -19.31 -3.22 8.07
C TYR A 217 -20.51 -3.09 9.00
N SER A 218 -20.71 -4.09 9.86
CA SER A 218 -21.70 -4.02 10.92
C SER A 218 -21.12 -4.61 12.18
N HIS A 219 -21.27 -3.88 13.28
CA HIS A 219 -20.87 -4.33 14.60
C HIS A 219 -21.99 -4.01 15.58
N GLN A 220 -22.28 -4.93 16.48
CA GLN A 220 -23.26 -4.71 17.53
C GLN A 220 -22.68 -5.27 18.83
N SER A 221 -22.75 -4.45 19.87
CA SER A 221 -22.46 -4.82 21.25
C SER A 221 -23.65 -4.48 22.14
N LEU A 222 -23.52 -4.72 23.45
CA LEU A 222 -24.55 -4.38 24.43
C LEU A 222 -24.88 -2.88 24.49
N PHE A 223 -23.96 -2.02 24.08
CA PHE A 223 -24.08 -0.57 24.25
C PHE A 223 -24.07 0.20 22.93
N VAL A 224 -23.73 -0.45 21.81
CA VAL A 224 -23.60 0.23 20.52
C VAL A 224 -23.99 -0.67 19.35
N ALA A 225 -24.72 -0.11 18.40
CA ALA A 225 -24.89 -0.67 17.06
C ALA A 225 -24.20 0.24 16.04
N LEU A 226 -23.36 -0.35 15.20
CA LEU A 226 -22.59 0.31 14.14
C LEU A 226 -22.97 -0.32 12.82
N LYS A 227 -23.27 0.53 11.85
CA LYS A 227 -23.45 0.14 10.45
C LYS A 227 -22.69 1.12 9.58
N SER A 228 -21.88 0.58 8.68
CA SER A 228 -21.14 1.34 7.68
C SER A 228 -21.26 0.69 6.32
N TYR A 229 -21.49 1.52 5.32
CA TYR A 229 -21.64 1.12 3.93
C TYR A 229 -20.74 2.03 3.08
N THR A 230 -19.85 1.42 2.30
CA THR A 230 -19.10 2.12 1.26
C THR A 230 -19.67 1.72 -0.09
N TYR A 231 -20.03 2.70 -0.93
CA TYR A 231 -20.53 2.48 -2.29
C TYR A 231 -19.58 3.08 -3.32
N ALA A 232 -19.49 2.46 -4.50
CA ALA A 232 -18.79 3.02 -5.65
C ALA A 232 -19.55 4.25 -6.19
N LEU A 233 -18.85 5.35 -6.46
CA LEU A 233 -19.41 6.51 -7.14
C LEU A 233 -19.09 6.45 -8.66
N PRO A 234 -19.82 7.22 -9.49
CA PRO A 234 -19.46 7.37 -10.90
C PRO A 234 -18.01 7.86 -11.05
N ASP A 235 -17.25 7.27 -11.97
CA ASP A 235 -15.93 7.77 -12.34
C ASP A 235 -16.08 9.19 -12.90
N ASN A 236 -15.73 10.18 -12.08
CA ASN A 236 -15.78 11.60 -12.47
C ASN A 236 -14.51 12.04 -13.21
N ASP A 237 -13.47 11.19 -13.27
CA ASP A 237 -12.20 11.47 -13.95
C ASP A 237 -11.77 10.30 -14.87
N PRO A 238 -12.04 10.38 -16.18
CA PRO A 238 -11.68 9.35 -17.15
C PRO A 238 -10.16 9.27 -17.42
N VAL A 239 -9.36 10.20 -16.89
CA VAL A 239 -7.90 10.25 -17.11
C VAL A 239 -7.14 9.52 -16.00
N ASN A 240 -7.67 9.53 -14.77
CA ASN A 240 -7.04 8.86 -13.64
C ASN A 240 -7.76 7.56 -13.27
N ILE A 241 -7.23 6.43 -13.75
CA ILE A 241 -7.70 5.06 -13.49
C ILE A 241 -7.68 4.67 -11.98
N ASN A 242 -7.14 5.52 -11.11
CA ASN A 242 -7.05 5.33 -9.66
C ASN A 242 -7.91 6.33 -8.87
N SER A 243 -8.86 7.02 -9.51
CA SER A 243 -9.66 8.07 -8.88
C SER A 243 -10.82 7.58 -8.02
N GLY A 244 -11.02 6.25 -7.90
CA GLY A 244 -12.17 5.60 -7.26
C GLY A 244 -12.81 6.41 -6.12
N ASP A 245 -13.88 7.12 -6.47
CA ASP A 245 -14.69 7.88 -5.56
C ASP A 245 -15.63 6.92 -4.81
N THR A 246 -15.78 7.13 -3.51
CA THR A 246 -16.68 6.30 -2.68
C THR A 246 -17.58 7.15 -1.80
N LEU A 247 -18.84 6.75 -1.69
CA LEU A 247 -19.76 7.30 -0.69
C LEU A 247 -19.74 6.43 0.57
N LEU A 248 -19.35 7.03 1.69
CA LEU A 248 -19.45 6.40 3.00
C LEU A 248 -20.74 6.85 3.69
N ILE A 249 -21.56 5.88 4.10
CA ILE A 249 -22.70 6.10 5.00
C ILE A 249 -22.43 5.33 6.28
N ALA A 250 -22.22 6.04 7.38
CA ALA A 250 -21.94 5.48 8.69
C ALA A 250 -22.98 5.94 9.71
N ASP A 251 -23.51 4.99 10.48
CA ASP A 251 -24.44 5.22 11.59
C ASP A 251 -23.88 4.54 12.86
N LYS A 252 -23.90 5.29 13.96
CA LYS A 252 -23.58 4.82 15.30
C LYS A 252 -24.77 5.13 16.19
N THR A 253 -25.45 4.08 16.64
CA THR A 253 -26.56 4.19 17.59
C THR A 253 -26.09 3.72 18.95
N GLU A 254 -26.15 4.60 19.94
CA GLU A 254 -25.99 4.21 21.35
C GLU A 254 -27.26 3.46 21.80
N LEU A 255 -27.08 2.25 22.32
CA LEU A 255 -28.17 1.44 22.84
C LEU A 255 -28.28 1.74 24.33
N HIS A 256 -29.20 2.64 24.68
CA HIS A 256 -29.57 2.87 26.07
C HIS A 256 -30.57 1.79 26.51
N ASN A 257 -30.29 1.16 27.66
CA ASN A 257 -31.24 0.31 28.38
C ASN A 257 -32.25 1.16 29.15
#